data_AF-A0A7S3X5P7-F1
#
_entry.id   AF-A0A7S3X5P7-F1
#
_cell.length_a   1.000
_cell.length_b   1.000
_cell.length_c   1.000
_cell.angle_alpha   90.00
_cell.angle_beta   90.00
_cell.angle_gamma   90.00
#
_symmetry.space_group_name_H-M   'P 1'
#
loop_
_entity.id
_entity.type
_entity.pdbx_description
1 polymer ?
#
loop_
_entity_poly.entity_id
_entity_poly.type
_entity_poly.pdbx_seq_one_letter_code
_entity_poly.pdbx_strand_id
1 'polypeptide(L)'
;ARAPSSIFARRMTTSAEDDDEIVARIPVVLGPVREGASSCLLQYPLRPRWRPYDFAQLSGARIRPKQHQIEMDLRIPAYDGEEGEPPPTCQLTSTVAAHKTAYAIGLLHVG
;
A
#
# COMPACT_ATOMS: atom_id res chain seq x y z
N ALA A 1 -14.75 -43.83 -54.84
CA ALA A 1 -15.37 -43.23 -53.64
C ALA A 1 -14.48 -43.48 -52.43
N ARG A 2 -13.77 -42.46 -51.93
CA ARG A 2 -13.35 -42.28 -50.52
C ARG A 2 -12.83 -40.84 -50.39
N ALA A 3 -13.54 -40.02 -49.63
CA ALA A 3 -13.34 -38.58 -49.52
C ALA A 3 -12.03 -38.22 -48.76
N PRO A 4 -11.47 -37.02 -48.98
CA PRO A 4 -10.38 -36.51 -48.17
C PRO A 4 -10.87 -36.18 -46.75
N SER A 5 -10.02 -36.47 -45.78
CA SER A 5 -10.15 -36.13 -44.36
C SER A 5 -10.27 -34.62 -44.18
N SER A 6 -11.47 -34.11 -43.91
CA SER A 6 -11.66 -32.74 -43.43
C SER A 6 -11.22 -32.68 -41.97
N ILE A 7 -10.03 -32.12 -41.74
CA ILE A 7 -9.67 -31.54 -40.45
C ILE A 7 -10.78 -30.57 -40.10
N PHE A 8 -11.57 -30.92 -39.09
CA PHE A 8 -12.56 -30.05 -38.50
C PHE A 8 -11.82 -28.80 -38.01
N ALA A 9 -11.89 -27.72 -38.81
CA ALA A 9 -11.77 -26.37 -38.29
C ALA A 9 -12.92 -26.23 -37.28
N ARG A 10 -12.63 -26.57 -36.02
CA ARG A 10 -13.50 -26.26 -34.89
C ARG A 10 -13.62 -24.75 -34.90
N ARG A 11 -14.72 -24.26 -35.47
CA ARG A 11 -15.16 -22.88 -35.31
C ARG A 11 -15.21 -22.67 -33.80
N MET A 12 -14.23 -21.96 -33.24
CA MET A 12 -14.40 -21.32 -31.95
C MET A 12 -15.51 -20.30 -32.18
N THR A 13 -16.75 -20.72 -31.95
CA THR A 13 -17.78 -19.78 -31.55
C THR A 13 -17.35 -19.32 -30.16
N THR A 14 -16.67 -18.17 -30.10
CA THR A 14 -16.53 -17.42 -28.86
C THR A 14 -17.96 -17.08 -28.45
N SER A 15 -18.57 -17.92 -27.61
CA SER A 15 -19.86 -17.59 -27.01
C SER A 15 -19.63 -16.30 -26.24
N ALA A 16 -20.36 -15.26 -26.61
CA ALA A 16 -20.36 -13.96 -25.94
C ALA A 16 -21.07 -14.04 -24.57
N GLU A 17 -20.82 -15.11 -23.81
CA GLU A 17 -21.50 -15.48 -22.57
C GLU A 17 -20.56 -15.49 -21.35
N ASP A 18 -19.28 -15.14 -21.53
CA ASP A 18 -18.22 -15.15 -20.48
C ASP A 18 -17.73 -13.75 -20.08
N ASP A 19 -18.50 -12.68 -20.35
CA ASP A 19 -18.20 -11.35 -19.79
C ASP A 19 -18.95 -11.21 -18.45
N ASP A 20 -18.23 -11.19 -17.33
CA ASP A 20 -18.77 -10.91 -15.99
C ASP A 20 -19.62 -9.62 -16.00
N GLU A 21 -20.73 -9.63 -15.24
CA GLU A 21 -21.61 -8.46 -15.14
C GLU A 21 -20.86 -7.26 -14.53
N ILE A 22 -20.79 -6.15 -15.28
CA ILE A 22 -20.20 -4.90 -14.79
C ILE A 22 -21.16 -4.25 -13.78
N VAL A 23 -20.90 -4.46 -12.49
CA VAL A 23 -21.71 -3.89 -11.39
C VAL A 23 -21.44 -2.42 -11.12
N ALA A 24 -20.25 -1.91 -11.47
CA ALA A 24 -19.88 -0.52 -11.25
C ALA A 24 -18.76 -0.05 -12.19
N ARG A 25 -18.83 1.22 -12.61
CA ARG A 25 -17.73 1.92 -13.30
C ARG A 25 -17.24 3.04 -12.39
N ILE A 26 -16.00 2.94 -11.95
CA ILE A 26 -15.39 3.93 -11.04
C ILE A 26 -14.55 4.90 -11.89
N PRO A 27 -14.89 6.20 -11.94
CA PRO A 27 -14.06 7.17 -12.62
C PRO A 27 -12.74 7.34 -11.87
N VAL A 28 -11.63 7.17 -12.59
CA VAL A 28 -10.27 7.36 -12.05
C VAL A 28 -9.77 8.72 -12.48
N VAL A 29 -9.36 9.54 -11.52
CA VAL A 29 -8.77 10.86 -11.76
C VAL A 29 -7.35 10.89 -11.22
N LEU A 30 -6.45 11.52 -11.98
CA LEU A 30 -5.10 11.82 -11.49
C LEU A 30 -5.15 13.13 -10.72
N GLY A 31 -4.93 13.06 -9.40
CA GLY A 31 -4.87 14.26 -8.56
C GLY A 31 -3.62 15.09 -8.85
N PRO A 32 -3.67 16.42 -8.68
CA PRO A 32 -2.50 17.27 -8.83
C PRO A 32 -1.46 16.92 -7.76
N VAL A 33 -0.24 16.60 -8.18
CA VAL A 33 0.90 16.53 -7.28
C VAL A 33 1.22 17.95 -6.85
N ARG A 34 1.06 18.27 -5.56
CA ARG A 34 1.47 19.56 -5.02
C ARG A 34 2.95 19.77 -5.27
N GLU A 35 3.33 20.95 -5.78
CA GLU A 35 4.73 21.30 -5.97
C GLU A 35 5.47 21.23 -4.63
N GLY A 36 6.59 20.50 -4.59
CA GLY A 36 7.35 20.22 -3.37
C GLY A 36 6.77 19.13 -2.45
N ALA A 37 5.62 18.53 -2.76
CA ALA A 37 5.12 17.39 -2.01
C ALA A 37 5.79 16.09 -2.45
N SER A 38 6.35 15.36 -1.49
CA SER A 38 6.78 13.98 -1.67
C SER A 38 5.90 13.06 -0.82
N SER A 39 5.44 11.96 -1.41
CA SER A 39 4.71 10.92 -0.68
C SER A 39 5.62 9.70 -0.51
N CYS A 40 5.50 9.02 0.62
CA CYS A 40 6.18 7.76 0.87
C CYS A 40 5.21 6.76 1.48
N LEU A 41 5.41 5.49 1.18
CA LEU A 41 4.69 4.38 1.79
C LEU A 41 5.60 3.73 2.83
N LEU A 42 5.21 3.81 4.09
CA LEU A 42 5.90 3.14 5.19
C LEU A 42 5.25 1.79 5.46
N GLN A 43 6.07 0.75 5.53
CA GLN A 43 5.65 -0.59 5.89
C GLN A 43 6.31 -0.99 7.21
N TYR A 44 5.57 -1.70 8.05
CA TYR A 44 6.05 -2.19 9.36
C TYR A 44 5.98 -3.71 9.39
N PRO A 45 6.97 -4.42 8.79
CA PRO A 45 6.88 -5.87 8.57
C PRO A 45 6.66 -6.71 9.83
N LEU A 46 7.18 -6.24 10.98
CA LEU A 46 7.06 -6.91 12.27
C LEU A 46 5.78 -6.55 13.03
N ARG A 47 4.98 -5.61 12.51
CA ARG A 47 3.78 -5.12 13.20
C ARG A 47 2.53 -5.73 12.55
N PRO A 48 1.75 -6.54 13.29
CA PRO A 48 0.55 -7.13 12.73
C PRO A 48 -0.56 -6.08 12.54
N ARG A 49 -1.43 -6.30 11.55
CA ARG A 49 -2.51 -5.36 11.18
C ARG A 49 -3.44 -5.00 12.34
N TRP A 50 -3.72 -5.92 13.26
CA TRP A 50 -4.60 -5.69 14.40
C TRP A 50 -3.97 -4.81 15.49
N ARG A 51 -2.68 -4.50 15.39
CA ARG A 51 -1.96 -3.64 16.34
C ARG A 51 -1.23 -2.52 15.58
N PRO A 52 -1.93 -1.57 14.96
CA PRO A 52 -1.28 -0.42 14.33
C PRO A 52 -0.47 0.39 15.35
N TYR A 53 0.46 1.22 14.87
CA TYR A 53 1.06 2.26 15.71
C TYR A 53 0.03 3.37 15.93
N ASP A 54 -0.08 3.83 17.16
CA ASP A 54 -0.86 5.01 17.49
C ASP A 54 0.00 6.25 17.25
N PHE A 55 -0.24 6.95 16.13
CA PHE A 55 0.49 8.17 15.80
C PHE A 55 0.14 9.36 16.71
N ALA A 56 -0.88 9.27 17.58
CA ALA A 56 -1.06 10.24 18.66
C ALA A 56 0.09 10.17 19.68
N GLN A 57 0.80 9.03 19.74
CA GLN A 57 1.99 8.85 20.59
C GLN A 57 3.29 9.30 19.92
N LEU A 58 3.25 9.79 18.68
CA LEU A 58 4.44 10.28 17.99
C LEU A 58 4.96 11.54 18.67
N SER A 59 6.13 11.45 19.29
CA SER A 59 6.78 12.59 19.94
C SER A 59 7.69 13.37 18.99
N GLY A 60 8.18 12.73 17.92
CA GLY A 60 9.03 13.39 16.94
C GLY A 60 9.27 12.54 15.70
N ALA A 61 9.49 13.21 14.57
CA ALA A 61 9.91 12.58 13.33
C ALA A 61 11.07 13.36 12.71
N ARG A 62 12.06 12.65 12.18
CA ARG A 62 13.22 13.22 11.50
C ARG A 62 13.37 12.57 10.13
N ILE A 63 13.72 13.38 9.14
CA ILE A 63 14.03 12.92 7.78
C ILE A 63 15.51 13.18 7.54
N ARG A 64 16.22 12.17 7.04
CA ARG A 64 17.60 12.27 6.56
C ARG A 64 17.58 12.17 5.03
N PRO A 65 17.48 13.30 4.29
CA PRO A 65 17.19 13.28 2.86
C PRO A 65 18.26 12.56 2.04
N LYS A 66 19.55 12.81 2.35
CA LYS A 66 20.69 12.19 1.67
C LYS A 66 20.75 10.67 1.84
N GLN A 67 20.17 10.16 2.92
CA GLN A 67 20.16 8.74 3.28
C GLN A 67 18.81 8.09 2.96
N HIS A 68 17.84 8.85 2.44
CA HIS A 68 16.46 8.42 2.21
C HIS A 68 15.85 7.68 3.41
N GLN A 69 16.15 8.18 4.62
CA GLN A 69 15.79 7.55 5.87
C GLN A 69 14.87 8.45 6.69
N ILE A 70 13.93 7.82 7.37
CA ILE A 70 12.96 8.44 8.27
C ILE A 70 13.13 7.78 9.63
N GLU A 71 13.21 8.61 10.67
CA GLU A 71 13.22 8.18 12.06
C GLU A 71 11.97 8.72 12.74
N MET A 72 11.35 7.91 13.59
CA MET A 72 10.15 8.26 14.36
C MET A 72 10.34 7.84 15.81
N ASP A 73 10.09 8.75 16.74
CA ASP A 73 10.08 8.45 18.16
C ASP A 73 8.63 8.37 18.64
N LEU A 74 8.22 7.22 19.18
CA LEU A 74 6.87 6.93 19.66
C LEU A 74 6.89 6.70 21.17
N ARG A 75 5.96 7.28 21.92
CA ARG A 75 5.77 6.99 23.35
C ARG A 75 5.07 5.64 23.53
N ILE A 76 5.39 4.93 24.62
CA ILE A 76 4.75 3.67 24.98
C ILE A 76 3.69 3.96 26.06
N PRO A 77 2.38 3.88 25.73
CA PRO A 77 1.31 4.35 26.62
C PRO A 77 0.99 3.40 27.79
N ALA A 78 1.47 2.16 27.75
CA ALA A 78 1.23 1.14 28.78
C ALA A 78 2.53 0.75 29.47
N TYR A 79 3.25 1.74 30.00
CA TYR A 79 4.41 1.51 30.84
C TYR A 79 3.98 1.57 32.30
N ASP A 80 4.22 0.48 33.02
CA ASP A 80 4.02 0.31 34.46
C ASP A 80 5.22 0.83 35.27
N GLY A 81 5.80 1.94 34.81
CA GLY A 81 6.95 2.58 35.44
C GLY A 81 6.65 3.22 36.78
N GLU A 82 7.74 3.58 37.48
CA GLU A 82 7.64 4.31 38.74
C GLU A 82 7.01 5.70 38.54
N GLU A 83 6.25 6.14 39.54
CA GLU A 83 5.57 7.44 39.53
C GLU A 83 6.61 8.57 39.44
N GLY A 84 6.58 9.32 38.33
CA GLY A 84 7.50 10.43 38.07
C GLY A 84 8.52 10.17 36.95
N GLU A 85 8.64 8.93 36.45
CA GLU A 85 9.45 8.65 35.26
C GLU A 85 8.70 8.96 33.96
N PRO A 86 9.35 9.58 32.96
CA PRO A 86 8.73 9.76 31.65
C PRO A 86 8.50 8.40 30.99
N PRO A 87 7.39 8.20 30.26
CA PRO A 87 7.13 6.94 29.57
C PRO A 87 8.25 6.65 28.56
N PRO A 88 8.70 5.39 28.45
CA PRO A 88 9.77 5.01 27.54
C PRO A 88 9.33 5.29 26.10
N THR A 89 10.33 5.63 25.29
CA THR A 89 10.15 5.88 23.87
C THR A 89 10.68 4.70 23.06
N CYS A 90 9.98 4.39 21.98
CA CYS A 90 10.40 3.43 20.96
C CYS A 90 10.78 4.21 19.70
N GLN A 91 12.02 4.04 19.24
CA GLN A 91 12.49 4.65 18.00
C GLN A 91 12.34 3.66 16.84
N LEU A 92 11.65 4.09 15.79
CA LEU A 92 11.55 3.38 14.51
C LEU A 92 12.46 4.04 13.49
N THR A 93 13.27 3.24 12.81
CA THR A 93 14.18 3.71 11.76
C THR A 93 13.86 3.00 10.46
N SER A 94 13.65 3.78 9.40
CA SER A 94 13.31 3.23 8.08
C SER A 94 14.55 2.81 7.31
N THR A 95 14.31 1.92 6.35
CA THR A 95 15.26 1.54 5.30
C THR A 95 14.56 1.66 3.95
N VAL A 96 15.31 1.99 2.90
CA VAL A 96 14.76 2.06 1.54
C VAL A 96 14.59 0.65 0.99
N ALA A 97 13.38 0.34 0.51
CA ALA A 97 13.13 -0.88 -0.23
C ALA A 97 13.46 -0.65 -1.72
N ALA A 98 14.12 -1.62 -2.36
CA ALA A 98 14.35 -1.56 -3.80
C ALA A 98 13.02 -1.72 -4.56
N HIS A 99 12.64 -0.72 -5.35
CA HIS A 99 11.41 -0.76 -6.14
C HIS A 99 11.68 -1.47 -7.48
N LYS A 100 10.95 -2.54 -7.78
CA LYS A 100 11.04 -3.28 -9.07
C LYS A 100 9.95 -2.89 -10.08
N THR A 101 8.94 -2.13 -9.66
CA THR A 101 7.72 -1.82 -10.45
C THR A 101 7.18 -0.42 -10.13
N ALA A 102 6.36 0.13 -11.04
CA ALA A 102 5.69 1.43 -10.88
C ALA A 102 4.45 1.31 -9.98
N TYR A 103 4.59 1.65 -8.69
CA TYR A 103 3.47 1.71 -7.75
C TYR A 103 2.79 3.08 -7.75
N ALA A 104 1.48 3.11 -7.51
CA ALA A 104 0.69 4.32 -7.32
C ALA A 104 -0.19 4.20 -6.07
N ILE A 105 -0.49 5.34 -5.44
CA ILE A 105 -1.42 5.43 -4.30
C ILE A 105 -2.75 5.96 -4.84
N GLY A 106 -3.81 5.16 -4.72
CA GLY A 106 -5.17 5.56 -5.08
C GLY A 106 -6.00 5.86 -3.83
N LEU A 107 -6.71 6.98 -3.82
CA LEU A 107 -7.69 7.30 -2.79
C LEU A 107 -9.08 7.07 -3.37
N LEU A 108 -9.84 6.14 -2.78
CA LEU A 108 -11.22 5.87 -3.17
C LEU A 108 -12.15 6.68 -2.27
N HIS A 109 -12.93 7.58 -2.86
CA HIS A 109 -14.00 8.30 -2.18
C HIS A 109 -15.33 7.62 -2.47
N VAL A 110 -15.94 7.01 -1.46
CA VAL A 110 -17.32 6.50 -1.54
C VAL A 110 -18.22 7.62 -1.02
N GLY A 111 -19.05 8.17 -1.90
CA GLY A 111 -20.07 9.16 -1.54
C GLY A 111 -21.19 8.55 -0.71
#